data_AF-A0A2V8HSR6-F1
#
_entry.id   AF-A0A2V8HSR6-F1
#
_cell.length_a   1.000
_cell.length_b   1.000
_cell.length_c   1.000
_cell.angle_alpha   90.00
_cell.angle_beta   90.00
_cell.angle_gamma   90.00
#
_symmetry.space_group_name_H-M   'P 1'
#
loop_
_entity.id
_entity.type
_entity.pdbx_description
1 polymer ?
#
loop_
_entity_poly.entity_id
_entity_poly.type
_entity_poly.pdbx_seq_one_letter_code
_entity_poly.pdbx_strand_id
1 'polypeptide(L)'
;FYERSDVRMDALLWGCFVAIALSDPERRARYREAVTPFVWCVLVALYVGCVAMRPPLAMAFEAVLIPLILAGTVLRPEMFIGRLLETRVFRWVGRLSYSLYLWQTPFMAPTVPSPLGSLQLFPLNVIGLIATAAASYYVIERPMIALGRRLSSDRAMVAVPMPLAASSEATLF
;
A
#
# COMPACT_ATOMS: atom_id res chain seq x y z
N PHE A 1 16.75 -9.81 -13.46
CA PHE A 1 17.08 -10.13 -12.06
C PHE A 1 16.09 -9.53 -11.03
N TYR A 2 15.25 -8.55 -11.41
CA TYR A 2 14.33 -7.82 -10.50
C TYR A 2 12.99 -8.54 -10.19
N GLU A 3 12.66 -9.63 -10.89
CA GLU A 3 11.36 -10.31 -10.81
C GLU A 3 11.40 -11.62 -9.99
N ARG A 4 12.51 -11.91 -9.29
CA ARG A 4 12.56 -13.08 -8.41
C ARG A 4 11.76 -12.82 -7.15
N SER A 5 10.73 -13.64 -6.93
CA SER A 5 9.84 -13.59 -5.78
C SER A 5 10.60 -13.60 -4.45
N ASP A 6 11.72 -14.32 -4.39
CA ASP A 6 12.58 -14.44 -3.20
C ASP A 6 13.10 -13.08 -2.68
N VAL A 7 13.32 -12.11 -3.58
CA VAL A 7 13.87 -10.78 -3.28
C VAL A 7 12.78 -9.73 -3.03
N ARG A 8 11.50 -10.15 -3.05
CA ARG A 8 10.37 -9.28 -2.64
C ARG A 8 9.71 -9.77 -1.36
N MET A 9 9.92 -11.04 -1.01
CA MET A 9 9.43 -11.63 0.24
C MET A 9 10.07 -10.97 1.46
N ASP A 10 11.34 -10.59 1.38
CA ASP A 10 12.06 -9.84 2.42
C ASP A 10 11.38 -8.50 2.75
N ALA A 11 10.97 -7.72 1.75
CA ALA A 11 10.25 -6.45 1.95
C ALA A 11 8.90 -6.64 2.67
N LEU A 12 8.16 -7.70 2.31
CA LEU A 12 6.91 -8.04 2.99
C LEU A 12 7.17 -8.50 4.43
N LEU A 13 8.20 -9.33 4.64
CA LEU A 13 8.59 -9.82 5.96
C LEU A 13 9.00 -8.68 6.90
N TRP A 14 9.82 -7.73 6.43
CA TRP A 14 10.19 -6.55 7.22
C TRP A 14 8.99 -5.67 7.54
N GLY A 15 8.04 -5.51 6.60
CA GLY A 15 6.78 -4.82 6.85
C GLY A 15 5.94 -5.49 7.94
N CYS A 16 5.74 -6.81 7.84
CA CYS A 16 5.04 -7.60 8.85
C CYS A 16 5.76 -7.56 10.21
N PHE A 17 7.08 -7.67 10.21
CA PHE A 17 7.90 -7.63 11.42
C PHE A 17 7.75 -6.29 12.14
N VAL A 18 7.85 -5.16 11.44
CA VAL A 18 7.64 -3.83 12.01
C VAL A 18 6.21 -3.68 12.53
N ALA A 19 5.21 -4.18 11.79
CA ALA A 19 3.82 -4.13 12.22
C ALA A 19 3.57 -4.93 13.52
N ILE A 20 4.13 -6.14 13.64
CA ILE A 20 4.06 -6.97 14.85
C ILE A 20 4.86 -6.32 15.99
N ALA A 21 6.04 -5.79 15.72
CA ALA A 21 6.85 -5.12 16.75
C ALA A 21 6.14 -3.88 17.32
N LEU A 22 5.28 -3.23 16.53
CA LEU A 22 4.48 -2.08 16.91
C LEU A 22 3.07 -2.44 17.41
N SER A 23 2.71 -3.73 17.50
CA SER A 23 1.43 -4.15 18.10
C SER A 23 1.42 -3.95 19.62
N ASP A 24 2.59 -3.95 20.24
CA ASP A 24 2.79 -3.66 21.65
C ASP A 24 2.64 -2.13 21.93
N PRO A 25 1.70 -1.71 22.79
CA PRO A 25 1.45 -0.31 23.10
C PRO A 25 2.69 0.45 23.61
N GLU A 26 3.56 -0.20 24.39
CA GLU A 26 4.75 0.45 24.94
C GLU A 26 5.79 0.73 23.85
N ARG A 27 6.04 -0.25 22.99
CA ARG A 27 6.97 -0.11 21.85
C ARG A 27 6.45 0.91 20.85
N ARG A 28 5.14 0.93 20.63
CA ARG A 28 4.46 1.91 19.79
C ARG A 28 4.65 3.34 20.33
N ALA A 29 4.51 3.54 21.64
CA ALA A 29 4.73 4.84 22.27
C ALA A 29 6.20 5.29 22.15
N ARG A 30 7.15 4.41 22.47
CA ARG A 30 8.60 4.70 22.33
C ARG A 30 8.98 5.03 20.89
N TYR A 31 8.47 4.27 19.92
CA TYR A 31 8.73 4.53 18.50
C TYR A 31 8.14 5.86 18.07
N ARG A 32 6.91 6.16 18.50
CA ARG A 32 6.28 7.46 18.24
C ARG A 32 7.16 8.59 18.76
N GLU A 33 7.65 8.51 20.00
CA GLU A 33 8.52 9.52 20.61
C GLU A 33 9.86 9.66 19.86
N ALA A 34 10.50 8.54 19.52
CA ALA A 34 11.78 8.51 18.80
C ALA A 34 11.68 9.08 17.37
N VAL A 35 10.59 8.79 16.64
CA VAL A 35 10.39 9.29 15.28
C VAL A 35 9.82 10.71 15.34
N THR A 36 10.71 11.68 15.54
CA THR A 36 10.40 13.11 15.38
C THR A 36 10.27 13.47 13.89
N PRO A 37 9.65 14.62 13.53
CA PRO A 37 9.58 15.07 12.14
C PRO A 37 10.96 15.18 11.47
N PHE A 38 11.99 15.56 12.24
CA PHE A 38 13.36 15.59 11.76
C PHE A 38 13.88 14.19 11.42
N VAL A 39 13.71 13.21 12.33
CA VAL A 39 14.09 11.81 12.09
C VAL A 39 13.34 11.25 10.88
N TRP A 40 12.05 11.55 10.73
CA TRP A 40 11.27 11.15 9.57
C TRP A 40 11.84 11.75 8.26
N CYS A 41 12.19 13.04 8.25
CA CYS A 41 12.84 13.67 7.10
C CYS A 41 14.19 13.02 6.76
N VAL A 42 14.99 12.65 7.78
CA VAL A 42 16.25 11.94 7.59
C VAL A 42 16.01 10.54 6.99
N LEU A 43 15.01 9.79 7.46
CA LEU A 43 14.65 8.49 6.89
C LEU A 43 14.25 8.61 5.42
N VAL A 44 13.45 9.63 5.07
CA VAL A 44 13.06 9.90 3.68
C VAL A 44 14.27 10.32 2.84
N ALA A 45 15.13 11.20 3.35
CA ALA A 45 16.34 11.60 2.65
C ALA A 45 17.28 10.42 2.39
N LEU A 46 17.40 9.51 3.36
CA LEU A 46 18.17 8.28 3.23
C LEU A 46 17.56 7.35 2.17
N TYR A 47 16.23 7.20 2.16
CA TYR A 47 15.53 6.45 1.12
C TYR A 47 15.75 7.06 -0.27
N VAL A 48 15.59 8.38 -0.43
CA VAL A 48 15.84 9.09 -1.69
C VAL A 48 17.30 8.94 -2.14
N GLY A 49 18.25 9.07 -1.21
CA GLY A 49 19.67 8.85 -1.49
C GLY A 49 19.96 7.42 -1.95
N CYS A 50 19.32 6.42 -1.33
CA CYS A 50 19.41 5.02 -1.73
C CYS A 50 18.90 4.80 -3.16
N VAL A 51 17.74 5.36 -3.49
CA VAL A 51 17.15 5.28 -4.84
C VAL A 51 18.01 5.97 -5.89
N ALA A 52 18.63 7.11 -5.55
CA ALA A 52 19.45 7.89 -6.47
C ALA A 52 20.83 7.25 -6.72
N MET A 53 21.49 6.76 -5.68
CA MET A 53 22.84 6.18 -5.80
C MET A 53 22.85 4.71 -6.21
N ARG A 54 21.72 4.00 -6.08
CA ARG A 54 21.56 2.58 -6.43
C ARG A 54 22.72 1.70 -5.90
N PRO A 55 23.04 1.73 -4.60
CA PRO A 55 24.11 0.90 -4.04
C PRO A 55 23.82 -0.61 -4.23
N PRO A 56 24.83 -1.49 -4.12
CA PRO A 56 24.66 -2.94 -4.30
C PRO A 56 23.58 -3.56 -3.40
N LEU A 57 23.31 -2.94 -2.24
CA LEU A 57 22.33 -3.38 -1.25
C LEU A 57 21.06 -2.50 -1.22
N ALA A 58 20.78 -1.75 -2.29
CA ALA A 58 19.65 -0.82 -2.35
C ALA A 58 18.31 -1.50 -1.99
N MET A 59 18.07 -2.71 -2.50
CA MET A 59 16.83 -3.45 -2.23
C MET A 59 16.64 -3.76 -0.74
N ALA A 60 17.71 -4.15 -0.03
CA ALA A 60 17.64 -4.44 1.39
C ALA A 60 17.39 -3.17 2.22
N PHE A 61 18.00 -2.05 1.84
CA PHE A 61 17.74 -0.77 2.48
C PHE A 61 16.30 -0.31 2.22
N GLU A 62 15.77 -0.44 1.01
CA GLU A 62 14.38 -0.13 0.68
C GLU A 62 13.40 -0.98 1.49
N ALA A 63 13.66 -2.29 1.61
CA ALA A 63 12.85 -3.23 2.38
C ALA A 63 12.68 -2.84 3.85
N VAL A 64 13.69 -2.19 4.45
CA VAL A 64 13.65 -1.74 5.85
C VAL A 64 13.17 -0.29 5.98
N LEU A 65 13.59 0.60 5.08
CA LEU A 65 13.26 2.03 5.16
C LEU A 65 11.79 2.30 4.90
N ILE A 66 11.19 1.63 3.92
CA ILE A 66 9.77 1.81 3.57
C ILE A 66 8.84 1.57 4.77
N PRO A 67 8.89 0.41 5.48
CA PRO A 67 8.02 0.18 6.61
C PRO A 67 8.30 1.10 7.79
N LEU A 68 9.55 1.55 8.00
CA LEU A 68 9.87 2.53 9.05
C LEU A 68 9.28 3.92 8.76
N ILE A 69 9.39 4.39 7.51
CA ILE A 69 8.79 5.65 7.05
C ILE A 69 7.27 5.57 7.19
N LEU A 70 6.67 4.45 6.79
CA LEU A 70 5.23 4.20 6.85
C LEU A 70 4.72 4.10 8.29
N ALA A 71 5.43 3.40 9.17
CA ALA A 71 5.12 3.40 10.60
C ALA A 71 5.18 4.82 11.19
N GLY A 72 6.18 5.61 10.79
CA GLY A 72 6.32 7.00 11.21
C GLY A 72 5.13 7.88 10.78
N THR A 73 4.64 7.74 9.55
CA THR A 73 3.48 8.50 9.07
C THR A 73 2.19 8.07 9.77
N VAL A 74 2.00 6.77 10.02
CA VAL A 74 0.80 6.24 10.69
C VAL A 74 0.74 6.61 12.17
N LEU A 75 1.89 6.63 12.87
CA LEU A 75 1.94 6.89 14.32
C LEU A 75 1.90 8.38 14.69
N ARG A 76 2.18 9.27 13.74
CA ARG A 76 2.06 10.72 13.93
C ARG A 76 1.28 11.39 12.78
N PRO A 77 -0.06 11.22 12.74
CA PRO A 77 -0.90 11.92 11.77
C PRO A 77 -0.84 13.45 11.89
N GLU A 78 -0.47 13.96 13.08
CA GLU A 78 -0.26 15.39 13.39
C GLU A 78 0.81 16.08 12.51
N MET A 79 1.77 15.32 11.96
CA MET A 79 2.82 15.89 11.13
C MET A 79 2.24 16.48 9.83
N PHE A 80 2.91 17.49 9.27
CA PHE A 80 2.50 18.11 8.00
C PHE A 80 2.20 17.06 6.90
N ILE A 81 3.06 16.05 6.77
CA ILE A 81 2.87 14.96 5.81
C ILE A 81 1.67 14.07 6.14
N GLY A 82 1.43 13.76 7.42
CA GLY A 82 0.27 13.00 7.87
C GLY A 82 -1.03 13.74 7.54
N ARG A 83 -1.08 15.03 7.87
CA ARG A 83 -2.21 15.91 7.53
C ARG A 83 -2.44 16.03 6.02
N LEU A 84 -1.38 16.10 5.22
CA LEU A 84 -1.47 16.13 3.75
C LEU A 84 -2.03 14.82 3.18
N LEU A 85 -1.54 13.67 3.66
CA LEU A 85 -2.03 12.34 3.26
C LEU A 85 -3.48 12.10 3.70
N GLU A 86 -3.90 12.70 4.81
CA GLU A 86 -5.28 12.67 5.29
C GLU A 86 -6.20 13.64 4.52
N THR A 87 -5.71 14.43 3.57
CA THR A 87 -6.61 15.25 2.75
C THR A 87 -7.54 14.37 1.91
N ARG A 88 -8.75 14.88 1.66
CA ARG A 88 -9.76 14.18 0.83
C ARG A 88 -9.24 13.83 -0.57
N VAL A 89 -8.36 14.68 -1.12
CA VAL A 89 -7.75 14.49 -2.44
C VAL A 89 -6.80 13.30 -2.41
N PHE A 90 -5.84 13.26 -1.47
CA PHE A 90 -4.89 12.14 -1.40
C PHE A 90 -5.58 10.81 -1.11
N ARG A 91 -6.59 10.78 -0.23
CA ARG A 91 -7.42 9.57 -0.04
C ARG A 91 -8.19 9.17 -1.30
N TRP A 92 -8.64 10.14 -2.11
CA TRP A 92 -9.29 9.85 -3.38
C TRP A 92 -8.31 9.27 -4.41
N VAL A 93 -7.14 9.89 -4.56
CA VAL A 93 -6.06 9.38 -5.42
C VAL A 93 -5.61 7.99 -4.98
N GLY A 94 -5.46 7.75 -3.68
CA GLY A 94 -5.11 6.43 -3.14
C GLY A 94 -6.12 5.34 -3.51
N ARG A 95 -7.43 5.65 -3.51
CA ARG A 95 -8.47 4.73 -4.00
C ARG A 95 -8.39 4.50 -5.51
N LEU A 96 -7.94 5.50 -6.26
CA LEU A 96 -7.78 5.43 -7.71
C LEU A 96 -6.46 4.77 -8.13
N SER A 97 -5.55 4.50 -7.18
CA SER A 97 -4.19 4.02 -7.47
C SER A 97 -4.17 2.73 -8.30
N TYR A 98 -5.08 1.81 -8.02
CA TYR A 98 -5.19 0.55 -8.77
C TYR A 98 -5.58 0.80 -10.23
N SER A 99 -6.65 1.56 -10.46
CA SER A 99 -7.09 1.90 -11.81
C SER A 99 -6.04 2.75 -12.54
N LEU A 100 -5.38 3.70 -11.85
CA LEU A 100 -4.27 4.49 -12.40
C LEU A 100 -3.12 3.61 -12.87
N TYR A 101 -2.70 2.62 -12.07
CA TYR A 101 -1.64 1.68 -12.44
C TYR A 101 -2.01 0.90 -13.71
N LEU A 102 -3.25 0.41 -13.81
CA LEU A 102 -3.73 -0.36 -14.95
C LEU A 102 -3.72 0.48 -16.24
N TRP A 103 -4.21 1.72 -16.16
CA TRP A 103 -4.29 2.62 -17.31
C TRP A 103 -2.97 3.35 -17.58
N GLN A 104 -1.96 3.28 -16.71
CA GLN A 104 -0.67 3.94 -16.97
C GLN A 104 -0.01 3.38 -18.24
N THR A 105 -0.05 2.07 -18.46
CA THR A 105 0.61 1.39 -19.57
C THR A 105 0.11 1.89 -20.93
N PRO A 106 -1.21 1.97 -21.23
CA PRO A 106 -1.67 2.47 -22.53
C PRO A 106 -1.37 3.96 -22.78
N PHE A 107 -1.25 4.79 -21.73
CA PHE A 107 -1.03 6.24 -21.89
C PHE A 107 0.43 6.68 -21.77
N MET A 108 1.27 5.91 -21.06
CA MET A 108 2.66 6.26 -20.77
C MET A 108 3.70 5.25 -21.28
N ALA A 109 3.32 4.05 -21.74
CA ALA A 109 4.31 3.10 -22.26
C ALA A 109 4.78 3.49 -23.67
N PRO A 110 6.09 3.68 -23.90
CA PRO A 110 6.64 4.04 -25.22
C PRO A 110 6.53 2.94 -26.27
N THR A 111 6.26 1.70 -25.84
CA THR A 111 6.40 0.48 -26.64
C THR A 111 5.13 0.05 -27.36
N VAL A 112 3.98 0.69 -27.09
CA VAL A 112 2.73 0.39 -27.78
C VAL A 112 2.53 1.43 -28.88
N PRO A 113 2.60 1.06 -30.18
CA PRO A 113 2.21 1.95 -31.26
C PRO A 113 0.71 2.22 -31.13
N SER A 114 0.35 3.30 -30.44
CA SER A 114 -1.04 3.63 -30.15
C SER A 114 -1.60 4.51 -31.29
N PRO A 115 -2.81 4.21 -31.80
CA PRO A 115 -3.49 5.05 -32.82
C PRO A 115 -3.92 6.44 -32.30
N LEU A 116 -3.64 6.75 -31.03
CA LEU A 116 -4.09 7.94 -30.32
C LEU A 116 -3.09 9.12 -30.36
N GLY A 117 -2.06 9.06 -31.22
CA GLY A 117 -1.00 10.06 -31.48
C GLY A 117 -0.94 11.33 -30.61
N SER A 118 -1.90 12.24 -30.74
CA SER A 118 -1.92 13.53 -30.03
C SER A 118 -2.32 13.47 -28.55
N LEU A 119 -3.03 12.43 -28.09
CA LEU A 119 -3.40 12.23 -26.68
C LEU A 119 -2.26 11.71 -25.81
N GLN A 120 -1.15 11.24 -26.39
CA GLN A 120 0.03 10.80 -25.63
C GLN A 120 1.01 11.94 -25.31
N LEU A 121 0.74 13.15 -25.80
CA LEU A 121 1.54 14.34 -25.49
C LEU A 121 1.22 14.86 -24.10
N PHE A 122 2.26 15.28 -23.38
CA PHE A 122 2.09 16.01 -22.13
C PHE A 122 1.41 17.37 -22.42
N PRO A 123 0.39 17.81 -21.64
CA PRO A 123 -0.18 17.20 -20.43
C PRO A 123 -1.45 16.36 -20.67
N LEU A 124 -1.91 16.23 -21.92
CA LEU A 124 -3.13 15.53 -22.30
C LEU A 124 -3.10 14.04 -21.92
N ASN A 125 -1.92 13.41 -21.95
CA ASN A 125 -1.73 12.03 -21.51
C ASN A 125 -2.09 11.81 -20.04
N VAL A 126 -1.68 12.72 -19.14
CA VAL A 126 -1.97 12.64 -17.70
C VAL A 126 -3.45 12.89 -17.45
N ILE A 127 -4.04 13.88 -18.13
CA ILE A 127 -5.47 14.16 -18.00
C ILE A 127 -6.30 12.98 -18.51
N GLY A 128 -5.95 12.44 -19.68
CA GLY A 128 -6.59 11.28 -20.29
C GLY A 128 -6.49 10.04 -19.39
N LEU A 129 -5.31 9.78 -18.83
CA LEU A 129 -5.05 8.72 -17.85
C LEU A 129 -5.93 8.87 -16.62
N ILE A 130 -5.93 10.04 -15.98
CA ILE A 130 -6.72 10.26 -14.76
C ILE A 130 -8.22 10.16 -15.07
N ALA A 131 -8.67 10.68 -16.21
CA ALA A 131 -10.07 10.63 -16.62
C ALA A 131 -10.54 9.19 -16.91
N THR A 132 -9.75 8.39 -17.64
CA THR A 132 -10.08 6.98 -17.91
C THR A 132 -9.96 6.12 -16.66
N ALA A 133 -8.95 6.33 -15.82
CA ALA A 133 -8.83 5.66 -14.53
C ALA A 133 -10.02 5.99 -13.62
N ALA A 134 -10.44 7.25 -13.54
CA ALA A 134 -11.63 7.67 -12.82
C ALA A 134 -12.89 7.00 -13.38
N ALA A 135 -13.11 7.08 -14.69
CA ALA A 135 -14.26 6.44 -15.34
C ALA A 135 -14.30 4.93 -15.04
N SER A 136 -13.17 4.23 -15.19
CA SER A 136 -13.04 2.79 -14.90
C SER A 136 -13.34 2.48 -13.43
N TYR A 137 -12.80 3.25 -12.49
CA TYR A 137 -13.05 3.07 -11.06
C TYR A 137 -14.53 3.22 -10.70
N TYR A 138 -15.19 4.27 -11.21
CA TYR A 138 -16.57 4.56 -10.85
C TYR A 138 -17.58 3.67 -11.58
N VAL A 139 -17.31 3.32 -12.85
CA VAL A 139 -18.24 2.57 -13.71
C VAL A 139 -18.06 1.06 -13.59
N ILE A 140 -16.84 0.57 -13.32
CA ILE A 140 -16.53 -0.87 -13.32
C ILE A 140 -16.17 -1.33 -11.90
N GLU A 141 -15.16 -0.73 -11.29
CA GLU A 141 -14.58 -1.23 -10.05
C GLU A 141 -15.56 -1.16 -8.87
N ARG A 142 -16.20 0.00 -8.68
CA ARG A 142 -17.20 0.20 -7.61
C ARG A 142 -18.40 -0.76 -7.68
N PRO A 143 -19.09 -0.93 -8.83
CA PRO A 143 -20.21 -1.86 -8.90
C PRO A 143 -19.76 -3.32 -8.76
N MET A 144 -18.61 -3.70 -9.31
CA MET A 144 -18.08 -5.07 -9.16
C MET A 144 -17.72 -5.39 -7.70
N ILE A 145 -17.10 -4.46 -6.97
CA ILE A 145 -16.83 -4.62 -5.53
C ILE A 145 -18.14 -4.72 -4.74
N ALA A 146 -19.14 -3.89 -5.08
CA ALA A 146 -20.45 -3.95 -4.44
C ALA A 146 -21.15 -5.30 -4.69
N LEU A 147 -21.07 -5.84 -5.90
CA LEU A 147 -21.63 -7.13 -6.26
C LEU A 147 -20.90 -8.29 -5.54
N GLY A 148 -19.56 -8.26 -5.51
CA GLY A 148 -18.75 -9.24 -4.80
C GLY A 148 -19.03 -9.28 -3.29
N ARG A 149 -19.23 -8.12 -2.65
CA ARG A 149 -19.63 -8.05 -1.23
C ARG A 149 -21.01 -8.69 -0.98
N ARG A 150 -21.97 -8.50 -1.88
CA ARG A 150 -23.30 -9.15 -1.76
C ARG A 150 -23.18 -10.67 -1.83
N LEU A 151 -22.42 -11.19 -2.80
CA LEU A 151 -22.19 -12.63 -2.95
C LEU A 151 -21.39 -13.26 -1.80
N SER A 152 -20.48 -12.49 -1.18
CA SER A 152 -19.68 -12.95 -0.04
C SER A 152 -20.44 -12.88 1.28
N SER A 153 -21.37 -11.93 1.43
CA SER A 153 -22.25 -11.84 2.61
C SER A 153 -23.17 -13.05 2.71
N ASP A 154 -23.65 -13.58 1.59
CA ASP A 154 -24.45 -14.81 1.57
C ASP A 154 -23.62 -16.07 1.91
N ARG A 155 -22.31 -16.07 1.63
CA ARG A 155 -21.40 -17.18 1.97
C ARG A 155 -20.86 -17.11 3.40
N ALA A 156 -20.69 -15.92 3.98
CA ALA A 156 -20.24 -15.75 5.36
C ALA A 156 -21.26 -16.30 6.39
N MET A 157 -22.54 -16.40 6.02
CA MET A 157 -23.57 -17.02 6.86
C MET A 157 -23.49 -18.56 6.86
N VAL A 158 -22.79 -19.17 5.90
CA VAL A 158 -22.70 -20.64 5.73
C VAL A 158 -21.39 -21.21 6.30
N ALA A 159 -20.36 -20.40 6.50
CA ALA A 159 -19.06 -20.87 6.95
C ALA A 159 -18.54 -20.09 8.15
N VAL A 160 -19.05 -20.41 9.36
CA VAL A 160 -18.26 -20.80 10.56
C VAL A 160 -19.24 -21.41 11.57
N PRO A 161 -19.44 -22.74 11.63
CA PRO A 161 -19.77 -23.38 12.89
C PRO A 161 -18.51 -23.25 13.75
N MET A 162 -18.50 -22.29 14.67
CA MET A 162 -17.48 -22.25 15.70
C MET A 162 -17.72 -23.50 16.55
N PRO A 163 -16.74 -24.41 16.76
CA PRO A 163 -16.89 -25.44 17.75
C PRO A 163 -16.93 -24.74 19.10
N LEU A 164 -18.14 -24.56 19.63
CA LEU A 164 -18.38 -24.29 21.03
C LEU A 164 -17.71 -25.40 21.83
N ALA A 165 -16.88 -24.99 22.78
CA ALA A 165 -16.55 -25.73 24.00
C ALA A 165 -16.15 -27.21 23.84
N ALA A 166 -14.84 -27.47 23.88
CA ALA A 166 -14.33 -28.64 24.57
C ALA A 166 -13.48 -28.17 25.76
N SER A 167 -14.12 -27.49 26.71
CA SER A 167 -13.65 -27.48 28.10
C SER A 167 -14.41 -28.56 28.85
N SER A 168 -13.61 -29.44 29.48
CA SER A 168 -13.96 -30.42 30.52
C SER A 168 -14.89 -31.57 30.11
N GLU A 169 -14.37 -32.79 30.06
CA GLU A 169 -14.35 -33.74 31.17
C GLU A 169 -13.91 -35.13 30.68
N ALA A 170 -13.51 -35.96 31.64
CA ALA A 170 -13.28 -37.41 31.59
C ALA A 170 -11.83 -37.86 31.27
N THR A 171 -11.00 -38.10 32.28
CA THR A 171 -10.82 -39.38 33.02
C THR A 171 -10.16 -40.50 32.20
N LEU A 172 -9.14 -41.12 32.83
CA LEU A 172 -8.40 -42.34 32.45
C LEU A 172 -7.29 -42.14 31.41
N PHE A 173 -6.05 -41.90 31.85
CA PHE A 173 -5.06 -42.91 32.28
C PHE A 173 -3.88 -42.22 32.98
#